data_AF-A0A2V6M5T2-F1
#
_entry.id   AF-A0A2V6M5T2-F1
#
_cell.length_a   1.000
_cell.length_b   1.000
_cell.length_c   1.000
_cell.angle_alpha   90.00
_cell.angle_beta   90.00
_cell.angle_gamma   90.00
#
_symmetry.space_group_name_H-M   'P 1'
#
loop_
_entity.id
_entity.type
_entity.pdbx_description
1 polymer ?
#
loop_
_entity_poly.entity_id
_entity_poly.type
_entity_poly.pdbx_seq_one_letter_code
_entity_poly.pdbx_strand_id
1 'polypeptide(L)'
;MRKIFHAVALLCAIVLARAETILPTAEGTTWKYQMTQEFGEGVKLSDASIKPEADGKVHLPVVVFVAGPEKIDNAEAHKFEMHRQGAVQMTEFLQVKDDGIFGVARMAGDGAKTILTPPQKTLSLPLKAGEKWEYHSQGAGIQINETYEIVAQESVQVPAGKFKAYHIHLVETKPFRAAVDRWFVPNVGYIKDVTEMKRPSGGLLQRISLELTEPPKIANRPDVGPAEPTKKLSVGLATEPMGKPATTFSSDTAQIYARWQGHGLRRKAKVRAVWIAENVSEVAPPDYKVDEASAIVDSPNSFGTFTLSRPDEGWAPGDYRVEFYVDETLAETVKLKIQK
;
A
#
# COMPACT_ATOMS: atom_id res chain seq x y z
N MET A 1 8.39 -38.50 -72.32
CA MET A 1 7.40 -37.87 -71.43
C MET A 1 7.85 -37.99 -69.98
N ARG A 2 8.34 -36.91 -69.37
CA ARG A 2 8.50 -36.79 -67.91
C ARG A 2 8.62 -35.29 -67.60
N LYS A 3 7.49 -34.65 -67.26
CA LYS A 3 7.43 -33.24 -66.87
C LYS A 3 7.76 -33.15 -65.38
N ILE A 4 8.87 -32.49 -65.07
CA ILE A 4 9.31 -32.19 -63.70
C ILE A 4 8.54 -30.95 -63.24
N PHE A 5 7.59 -31.14 -62.33
CA PHE A 5 6.92 -30.04 -61.63
C PHE A 5 7.90 -29.41 -60.64
N HIS A 6 8.26 -28.15 -60.87
CA HIS A 6 8.95 -27.33 -59.87
C HIS A 6 7.89 -26.78 -58.90
N ALA A 7 7.90 -27.28 -57.67
CA ALA A 7 7.11 -26.72 -56.59
C ALA A 7 7.76 -25.41 -56.13
N VAL A 8 7.08 -24.29 -56.39
CA VAL A 8 7.42 -22.99 -55.81
C VAL A 8 6.96 -23.02 -54.35
N ALA A 9 7.91 -23.14 -53.42
CA ALA A 9 7.64 -22.98 -52.00
C ALA A 9 7.37 -21.49 -51.72
N LEU A 10 6.09 -21.16 -51.51
CA LEU A 10 5.66 -19.85 -51.04
C LEU A 10 6.14 -19.71 -49.58
N LEU A 11 7.27 -19.04 -49.37
CA LEU A 11 7.69 -18.61 -48.04
C LEU A 11 6.71 -17.52 -47.58
N CYS A 12 5.64 -17.91 -46.88
CA CYS A 12 4.87 -16.97 -46.07
C CYS A 12 5.82 -16.42 -45.01
N ALA A 13 6.29 -15.19 -45.21
CA ALA A 13 6.86 -14.40 -44.14
C ALA A 13 5.77 -14.28 -43.07
N ILE A 14 5.91 -15.04 -41.99
CA ILE A 14 5.12 -14.84 -40.77
C ILE A 14 5.58 -13.49 -40.25
N VAL A 15 4.83 -12.45 -40.59
CA VAL A 15 4.82 -11.22 -39.81
C VAL A 15 4.32 -11.65 -38.44
N LEU A 16 5.25 -11.82 -37.50
CA LEU A 16 4.93 -11.83 -36.08
C LEU A 16 4.35 -10.45 -35.79
N ALA A 17 3.04 -10.31 -35.99
CA ALA A 17 2.26 -9.30 -35.32
C ALA A 17 2.44 -9.59 -33.83
N ARG A 18 3.43 -8.96 -33.20
CA ARG A 18 3.39 -8.79 -31.75
C ARG A 18 2.07 -8.08 -31.52
N ALA A 19 1.09 -8.79 -30.97
CA ALA A 19 -0.11 -8.14 -30.49
C ALA A 19 0.37 -7.02 -29.56
N GLU A 20 0.16 -5.78 -29.97
CA GLU A 20 0.40 -4.61 -29.14
C GLU A 20 -0.62 -4.69 -28.00
N THR A 21 -0.26 -5.43 -26.95
CA THR A 21 -1.10 -5.52 -25.76
C THR A 21 -0.99 -4.18 -25.06
N ILE A 22 -2.12 -3.49 -24.91
CA ILE A 22 -2.23 -2.17 -24.27
C ILE A 22 -1.39 -2.08 -22.98
N LEU A 23 -1.37 -3.15 -22.18
CA LEU A 23 -0.42 -3.41 -21.10
C LEU A 23 0.32 -4.73 -21.39
N PRO A 24 1.66 -4.77 -21.38
CA PRO A 24 2.42 -6.02 -21.46
C PRO A 24 2.05 -7.02 -20.36
N THR A 25 1.75 -8.28 -20.72
CA THR A 25 1.35 -9.33 -19.77
C THR A 25 2.11 -10.65 -19.91
N ALA A 26 3.16 -10.68 -20.74
CA ALA A 26 4.01 -11.86 -20.86
C ALA A 26 4.68 -12.17 -19.52
N GLU A 27 4.71 -13.44 -19.12
CA GLU A 27 5.43 -13.89 -17.92
C GLU A 27 6.89 -13.44 -17.98
N GLY A 28 7.41 -12.94 -16.86
CA GLY A 28 8.75 -12.37 -16.79
C GLY A 28 8.82 -10.88 -17.14
N THR A 29 7.75 -10.27 -17.65
CA THR A 29 7.75 -8.83 -17.92
C THR A 29 7.96 -8.05 -16.63
N THR A 30 8.96 -7.17 -16.65
CA THR A 30 9.48 -6.49 -15.46
C THR A 30 9.61 -5.00 -15.72
N TRP A 31 9.07 -4.19 -14.80
CA TRP A 31 9.29 -2.74 -14.73
C TRP A 31 10.10 -2.40 -13.51
N LYS A 32 10.98 -1.40 -13.62
CA LYS A 32 11.68 -0.84 -12.46
C LYS A 32 11.29 0.59 -12.24
N TYR A 33 11.00 0.93 -11.00
CA TYR A 33 10.63 2.26 -10.56
C TYR A 33 11.56 2.73 -9.46
N GLN A 34 11.75 4.04 -9.41
CA GLN A 34 12.22 4.72 -8.22
C GLN A 34 10.99 5.18 -7.45
N MET A 35 10.85 4.73 -6.20
CA MET A 35 9.88 5.26 -5.27
C MET A 35 10.48 6.46 -4.55
N THR A 36 9.71 7.53 -4.41
CA THR A 36 9.99 8.63 -3.49
C THR A 36 8.80 8.77 -2.57
N GLN A 37 9.05 8.79 -1.26
CA GLN A 37 8.01 8.90 -0.24
C GLN A 37 8.31 10.09 0.66
N GLU A 38 7.33 10.99 0.72
CA GLU A 38 7.35 12.23 1.47
C GLU A 38 6.28 12.16 2.56
N PHE A 39 6.62 12.69 3.72
CA PHE A 39 5.74 12.72 4.89
C PHE A 39 5.37 14.16 5.21
N GLY A 40 4.13 14.36 5.63
CA GLY A 40 3.70 15.65 6.15
C GLY A 40 4.45 16.03 7.44
N GLU A 41 4.47 17.32 7.76
CA GLU A 41 5.12 17.83 8.97
C GLU A 41 4.64 17.10 10.23
N GLY A 42 5.57 16.69 11.08
CA GLY A 42 5.28 15.93 12.31
C GLY A 42 5.01 14.44 12.12
N VAL A 43 4.81 13.96 10.89
CA VAL A 43 4.67 12.52 10.59
C VAL A 43 6.07 11.89 10.52
N LYS A 44 6.29 10.81 11.28
CA LYS A 44 7.53 10.04 11.23
C LYS A 44 7.24 8.58 10.89
N LEU A 45 8.20 7.96 10.20
CA LEU A 45 8.19 6.54 9.88
C LEU A 45 7.99 5.69 11.13
N SER A 46 7.06 4.74 11.06
CA SER A 46 6.87 3.71 12.09
C SER A 46 8.01 2.68 12.06
N ASP A 47 8.63 2.49 10.90
CA ASP A 47 9.78 1.60 10.73
C ASP A 47 11.11 2.38 10.81
N ALA A 48 11.85 2.17 11.90
CA ALA A 48 13.13 2.81 12.15
C ALA A 48 14.27 2.33 11.22
N SER A 49 14.07 1.23 10.48
CA SER A 49 15.05 0.73 9.50
C SER A 49 15.08 1.58 8.22
N ILE A 50 14.00 2.28 7.92
CA ILE A 50 13.88 3.16 6.77
C ILE A 50 14.25 4.57 7.23
N LYS A 51 15.33 5.12 6.66
CA LYS A 51 15.80 6.47 6.99
C LYS A 51 15.58 7.38 5.79
N PRO A 52 14.97 8.55 5.98
CA PRO A 52 14.95 9.58 4.95
C PRO A 52 16.38 9.98 4.56
N GLU A 53 16.56 10.32 3.30
CA GLU A 53 17.81 10.87 2.77
C GLU A 53 17.95 12.37 3.11
N ALA A 54 18.98 13.02 2.57
CA ALA A 54 19.30 14.41 2.87
C ALA A 54 18.18 15.41 2.51
N ASP A 55 17.31 15.05 1.56
CA ASP A 55 16.13 15.84 1.17
C ASP A 55 14.91 15.63 2.09
N GLY A 56 15.04 14.81 3.14
CA GLY A 56 13.97 14.47 4.06
C GLY A 56 12.96 13.46 3.51
N LYS A 57 13.23 12.84 2.35
CA LYS A 57 12.35 11.85 1.71
C LYS A 57 12.97 10.46 1.74
N VAL A 58 12.13 9.45 1.63
CA VAL A 58 12.56 8.06 1.49
C VAL A 58 12.60 7.71 0.02
N HIS A 59 13.74 7.19 -0.44
CA HIS A 59 13.92 6.73 -1.81
C HIS A 59 14.17 5.23 -1.82
N LEU A 60 13.35 4.45 -2.51
CA LEU A 60 13.51 2.98 -2.60
C LEU A 60 13.27 2.47 -4.02
N PRO A 61 14.07 1.52 -4.51
CA PRO A 61 13.78 0.84 -5.76
C PRO A 61 12.54 -0.05 -5.58
N VAL A 62 11.68 -0.06 -6.59
CA VAL A 62 10.50 -0.93 -6.68
C VAL A 62 10.55 -1.68 -8.00
N VAL A 63 10.25 -2.97 -7.98
CA VAL A 63 10.14 -3.80 -9.18
C VAL A 63 8.72 -4.33 -9.29
N VAL A 64 8.09 -4.15 -10.45
CA VAL A 64 6.83 -4.82 -10.76
C VAL A 64 7.14 -5.96 -11.72
N PHE A 65 6.66 -7.17 -11.42
CA PHE A 65 6.98 -8.40 -12.13
C PHE A 65 5.71 -9.18 -12.49
N VAL A 66 5.57 -9.62 -13.75
CA VAL A 66 4.49 -10.52 -14.16
C VAL A 66 4.89 -11.95 -13.88
N ALA A 67 4.27 -12.55 -12.86
CA ALA A 67 4.50 -13.94 -12.45
C ALA A 67 3.75 -14.97 -13.31
N GLY A 68 2.97 -14.52 -14.29
CA GLY A 68 2.25 -15.38 -15.22
C GLY A 68 0.73 -15.37 -14.98
N PRO A 69 -0.01 -16.19 -15.73
CA PRO A 69 -1.45 -16.33 -15.57
C PRO A 69 -1.80 -17.08 -14.28
N GLU A 70 -2.87 -16.66 -13.60
CA GLU A 70 -3.48 -17.34 -12.46
C GLU A 70 -4.99 -17.24 -12.57
N LYS A 71 -5.68 -18.37 -12.39
CA LYS A 71 -7.13 -18.40 -12.36
C LYS A 71 -7.65 -17.95 -10.99
N ILE A 72 -8.47 -16.91 -10.99
CA ILE A 72 -9.12 -16.36 -9.79
C ILE A 72 -10.62 -16.59 -9.94
N ASP A 73 -11.16 -17.52 -9.15
CA ASP A 73 -12.52 -18.04 -9.32
C ASP A 73 -12.79 -18.48 -10.77
N ASN A 74 -13.64 -17.73 -11.49
CA ASN A 74 -13.99 -18.00 -12.89
C ASN A 74 -13.25 -17.08 -13.89
N ALA A 75 -12.33 -16.25 -13.43
CA ALA A 75 -11.60 -15.27 -14.22
C ALA A 75 -10.14 -15.68 -14.41
N GLU A 76 -9.70 -15.84 -15.66
CA GLU A 76 -8.27 -15.93 -16.01
C GLU A 76 -7.66 -14.53 -15.86
N ALA A 77 -6.66 -14.36 -14.99
CA ALA A 77 -6.00 -13.09 -14.73
C ALA A 77 -4.48 -13.25 -14.81
N HIS A 78 -3.76 -12.14 -14.99
CA HIS A 78 -2.30 -12.10 -14.90
C HIS A 78 -1.90 -11.62 -13.51
N LYS A 79 -0.95 -12.33 -12.89
CA LYS A 79 -0.43 -12.01 -11.56
C LYS A 79 0.73 -11.02 -11.66
N PHE A 80 0.54 -9.82 -11.12
CA PHE A 80 1.55 -8.77 -11.01
C PHE A 80 2.04 -8.68 -9.57
N GLU A 81 3.33 -8.84 -9.35
CA GLU A 81 3.96 -8.74 -8.04
C GLU A 81 4.74 -7.43 -7.93
N MET A 82 4.50 -6.68 -6.86
CA MET A 82 5.31 -5.52 -6.49
C MET A 82 6.34 -5.93 -5.44
N HIS A 83 7.60 -5.94 -5.86
CA HIS A 83 8.76 -6.27 -5.06
C HIS A 83 9.41 -4.99 -4.53
N ARG A 84 9.70 -4.96 -3.23
CA ARG A 84 10.43 -3.87 -2.56
C ARG A 84 11.15 -4.43 -1.34
N GLN A 85 12.40 -4.03 -1.13
CA GLN A 85 13.22 -4.46 0.02
C GLN A 85 13.29 -6.00 0.16
N GLY A 86 13.43 -6.72 -0.95
CA GLY A 86 13.56 -8.18 -0.94
C GLY A 86 12.28 -8.94 -0.58
N ALA A 87 11.12 -8.28 -0.58
CA ALA A 87 9.81 -8.89 -0.30
C ALA A 87 8.76 -8.49 -1.36
N VAL A 88 7.78 -9.38 -1.58
CA VAL A 88 6.56 -9.03 -2.32
C VAL A 88 5.63 -8.27 -1.39
N GLN A 89 5.48 -6.97 -1.61
CA GLN A 89 4.63 -6.10 -0.76
C GLN A 89 3.16 -6.16 -1.15
N MET A 90 2.88 -6.35 -2.44
CA MET A 90 1.55 -6.40 -3.01
C MET A 90 1.55 -7.31 -4.23
N THR A 91 0.46 -8.02 -4.43
CA THR A 91 0.15 -8.73 -5.67
C THR A 91 -1.20 -8.24 -6.19
N GLU A 92 -1.26 -7.88 -7.46
CA GLU A 92 -2.51 -7.58 -8.17
C GLU A 92 -2.79 -8.65 -9.23
N PHE A 93 -4.06 -9.00 -9.38
CA PHE A 93 -4.51 -9.94 -10.40
C PHE A 93 -5.32 -9.17 -11.43
N LEU A 94 -4.75 -8.97 -12.63
CA LEU A 94 -5.30 -8.08 -13.65
C LEU A 94 -5.81 -8.85 -14.87
N GLN A 95 -6.95 -8.44 -15.39
CA GLN A 95 -7.43 -8.81 -16.72
C GLN A 95 -7.24 -7.65 -17.68
N VAL A 96 -6.65 -7.93 -18.84
CA VAL A 96 -6.59 -6.98 -19.95
C VAL A 96 -7.63 -7.39 -20.97
N LYS A 97 -8.61 -6.52 -21.23
CA LYS A 97 -9.72 -6.74 -22.16
C LYS A 97 -9.78 -5.59 -23.16
N ASP A 98 -10.60 -5.76 -24.20
CA ASP A 98 -10.76 -4.75 -25.26
C ASP A 98 -11.30 -3.41 -24.74
N ASP A 99 -12.09 -3.43 -23.65
CA ASP A 99 -12.75 -2.26 -23.06
C ASP A 99 -12.08 -1.74 -21.78
N GLY A 100 -10.94 -2.32 -21.37
CA GLY A 100 -10.20 -1.84 -20.20
C GLY A 100 -9.25 -2.83 -19.53
N ILE A 101 -8.60 -2.34 -18.48
CA ILE A 101 -7.80 -3.15 -17.55
C ILE A 101 -8.56 -3.27 -16.24
N PHE A 102 -8.78 -4.50 -15.77
CA PHE A 102 -9.61 -4.81 -14.62
C PHE A 102 -8.81 -5.51 -13.51
N GLY A 103 -8.83 -4.97 -12.29
CA GLY A 103 -8.38 -5.67 -11.10
C GLY A 103 -9.43 -6.66 -10.63
N VAL A 104 -9.08 -7.95 -10.61
CA VAL A 104 -9.96 -9.04 -10.15
C VAL A 104 -9.74 -9.35 -8.67
N ALA A 105 -8.50 -9.26 -8.21
CA ALA A 105 -8.15 -9.47 -6.82
C ALA A 105 -6.86 -8.73 -6.47
N ARG A 106 -6.65 -8.54 -5.17
CA ARG A 106 -5.40 -8.03 -4.59
C ARG A 106 -4.97 -8.93 -3.44
N MET A 107 -3.69 -9.04 -3.19
CA MET A 107 -3.12 -9.77 -2.07
C MET A 107 -1.99 -8.95 -1.48
N ALA A 108 -2.09 -8.59 -0.21
CA ALA A 108 -1.02 -7.89 0.49
C ALA A 108 0.14 -8.87 0.80
N GLY A 109 1.26 -8.34 1.32
CA GLY A 109 2.43 -9.14 1.70
C GLY A 109 2.16 -10.23 2.76
N ASP A 110 0.99 -10.25 3.39
CA ASP A 110 0.55 -11.29 4.32
C ASP A 110 0.00 -12.55 3.63
N GLY A 111 -0.16 -12.51 2.30
CA GLY A 111 -0.71 -13.61 1.50
C GLY A 111 -2.24 -13.69 1.51
N ALA A 112 -2.96 -12.79 2.21
CA ALA A 112 -4.41 -12.79 2.23
C ALA A 112 -4.97 -12.18 0.93
N LYS A 113 -5.61 -13.02 0.11
CA LYS A 113 -6.25 -12.58 -1.13
C LYS A 113 -7.62 -11.96 -0.86
N THR A 114 -7.85 -10.77 -1.41
CA THR A 114 -9.14 -10.06 -1.41
C THR A 114 -9.64 -9.99 -2.85
N ILE A 115 -10.79 -10.63 -3.10
CA ILE A 115 -11.49 -10.58 -4.39
C ILE A 115 -12.21 -9.22 -4.51
N LEU A 116 -12.13 -8.63 -5.69
CA LEU A 116 -12.80 -7.38 -6.04
C LEU A 116 -14.10 -7.71 -6.78
N THR A 117 -15.22 -7.41 -6.14
CA THR A 117 -16.56 -7.68 -6.70
C THR A 117 -17.35 -6.38 -6.81
N PRO A 118 -17.75 -5.93 -8.01
CA PRO A 118 -17.30 -6.45 -9.31
C PRO A 118 -15.78 -6.23 -9.51
N PRO A 119 -15.16 -6.84 -10.54
CA PRO A 119 -13.80 -6.49 -10.91
C PRO A 119 -13.65 -4.97 -11.14
N GLN A 120 -12.61 -4.40 -10.56
CA GLN A 120 -12.36 -2.95 -10.59
C GLN A 120 -11.80 -2.55 -11.95
N LYS A 121 -12.54 -1.76 -12.75
CA LYS A 121 -11.98 -1.14 -13.96
C LYS A 121 -10.95 -0.09 -13.53
N THR A 122 -9.67 -0.39 -13.71
CA THR A 122 -8.55 0.50 -13.34
C THR A 122 -8.14 1.43 -14.49
N LEU A 123 -8.48 1.06 -15.72
CA LEU A 123 -8.26 1.84 -16.93
C LEU A 123 -9.40 1.59 -17.91
N SER A 124 -10.07 2.64 -18.38
CA SER A 124 -11.09 2.55 -19.44
C SER A 124 -10.44 2.62 -20.83
N LEU A 125 -10.94 1.83 -21.77
CA LEU A 125 -10.54 1.87 -23.18
C LEU A 125 -11.75 2.13 -24.09
N PRO A 126 -11.56 2.86 -25.21
CA PRO A 126 -10.30 3.46 -25.69
C PRO A 126 -9.85 4.66 -24.82
N LEU A 127 -8.54 4.95 -24.81
CA LEU A 127 -7.98 6.05 -24.03
C LEU A 127 -8.43 7.40 -24.60
N LYS A 128 -9.35 8.07 -23.89
CA LYS A 128 -9.95 9.34 -24.32
C LYS A 128 -10.00 10.34 -23.17
N ALA A 129 -9.47 11.54 -23.39
CA ALA A 129 -9.59 12.63 -22.42
C ALA A 129 -11.06 12.98 -22.13
N GLY A 130 -11.38 13.22 -20.86
CA GLY A 130 -12.71 13.45 -20.34
C GLY A 130 -13.53 12.18 -20.06
N GLU A 131 -13.00 10.99 -20.36
CA GLU A 131 -13.64 9.72 -19.97
C GLU A 131 -13.65 9.58 -18.44
N LYS A 132 -14.81 9.24 -17.87
CA LYS A 132 -15.00 9.11 -16.41
C LYS A 132 -15.74 7.83 -16.07
N TRP A 133 -15.37 7.22 -14.96
CA TRP A 133 -16.08 6.06 -14.42
C TRP A 133 -15.93 6.01 -12.90
N GLU A 134 -16.74 5.16 -12.27
CA GLU A 134 -16.74 4.98 -10.82
C GLU A 134 -16.59 3.51 -10.49
N TYR A 135 -16.01 3.24 -9.33
CA TYR A 135 -15.93 1.91 -8.77
C TYR A 135 -16.47 1.91 -7.34
N HIS A 136 -17.35 0.96 -7.08
CA HIS A 136 -17.94 0.69 -5.78
C HIS A 136 -17.81 -0.80 -5.51
N SER A 137 -16.99 -1.16 -4.52
CA SER A 137 -16.90 -2.56 -4.10
C SER A 137 -18.21 -3.04 -3.48
N GLN A 138 -18.56 -4.30 -3.70
CA GLN A 138 -19.71 -4.96 -3.12
C GLN A 138 -19.26 -6.08 -2.17
N GLY A 139 -20.13 -6.43 -1.22
CA GLY A 139 -19.91 -7.51 -0.26
C GLY A 139 -19.37 -7.05 1.11
N ALA A 140 -19.17 -8.00 2.02
CA ALA A 140 -18.77 -7.74 3.42
C ALA A 140 -17.28 -7.38 3.61
N GLY A 141 -16.56 -7.11 2.52
CA GLY A 141 -15.13 -6.74 2.51
C GLY A 141 -14.89 -5.24 2.70
N ILE A 142 -13.65 -4.81 2.44
CA ILE A 142 -13.27 -3.39 2.45
C ILE A 142 -14.16 -2.65 1.45
N GLN A 143 -14.84 -1.61 1.92
CA GLN A 143 -15.63 -0.74 1.07
C GLN A 143 -14.68 0.22 0.36
N ILE A 144 -14.54 0.03 -0.95
CA ILE A 144 -13.75 0.86 -1.85
C ILE A 144 -14.72 1.69 -2.66
N ASN A 145 -14.57 3.01 -2.59
CA ASN A 145 -15.33 3.96 -3.37
C ASN A 145 -14.36 4.90 -4.09
N GLU A 146 -14.36 4.83 -5.41
CA GLU A 146 -13.38 5.51 -6.25
C GLU A 146 -14.07 6.15 -7.44
N THR A 147 -13.62 7.35 -7.80
CA THR A 147 -13.99 8.01 -9.06
C THR A 147 -12.73 8.20 -9.90
N TYR A 148 -12.88 8.05 -11.22
CA TYR A 148 -11.79 8.08 -12.17
C TYR A 148 -12.08 9.07 -13.30
N GLU A 149 -11.03 9.69 -13.82
CA GLU A 149 -11.06 10.50 -15.03
C GLU A 149 -9.76 10.35 -15.82
N ILE A 150 -9.85 10.11 -17.13
CA ILE A 150 -8.71 10.37 -18.01
C ILE A 150 -8.70 11.87 -18.28
N VAL A 151 -7.80 12.61 -17.64
CA VAL A 151 -7.77 14.08 -17.67
C VAL A 151 -7.31 14.57 -19.05
N ALA A 152 -6.15 14.09 -19.49
CA ALA A 152 -5.51 14.56 -20.73
C ALA A 152 -4.44 13.58 -21.22
N GLN A 153 -3.86 13.88 -22.38
CA GLN A 153 -2.61 13.27 -22.84
C GLN A 153 -1.51 14.33 -22.89
N GLU A 154 -0.46 14.13 -22.11
CA GLU A 154 0.61 15.11 -21.93
C GLU A 154 2.00 14.50 -22.06
N SER A 155 3.02 15.35 -22.11
CA SER A 155 4.40 14.88 -22.14
C SER A 155 4.96 14.82 -20.73
N VAL A 156 5.45 13.66 -20.33
CA VAL A 156 5.97 13.39 -18.98
C VAL A 156 7.43 12.95 -19.09
N GLN A 157 8.28 13.57 -18.27
CA GLN A 157 9.66 13.16 -18.09
C GLN A 157 9.78 12.31 -16.82
N VAL A 158 10.38 11.13 -16.95
CA VAL A 158 10.77 10.23 -15.85
C VAL A 158 12.23 9.79 -16.07
N PRO A 159 12.89 9.10 -15.11
CA PRO A 159 14.26 8.65 -15.31
C PRO A 159 14.46 7.74 -16.54
N ALA A 160 13.45 6.94 -16.91
CA ALA A 160 13.47 6.09 -18.12
C ALA A 160 13.38 6.88 -19.45
N GLY A 161 13.11 8.18 -19.42
CA GLY A 161 13.00 9.02 -20.61
C GLY A 161 11.73 9.87 -20.64
N LYS A 162 11.47 10.45 -21.82
CA LYS A 162 10.32 11.31 -22.08
C LYS A 162 9.25 10.55 -22.85
N PHE A 163 8.02 10.60 -22.35
CA PHE A 163 6.89 9.87 -22.93
C PHE A 163 5.72 10.80 -23.20
N LYS A 164 4.84 10.41 -24.14
CA LYS A 164 3.51 10.98 -24.30
C LYS A 164 2.52 10.06 -23.59
N ALA A 165 2.03 10.47 -22.43
CA ALA A 165 1.26 9.62 -21.52
C ALA A 165 -0.15 10.18 -21.30
N TYR A 166 -1.10 9.28 -21.05
CA TYR A 166 -2.44 9.62 -20.59
C TYR A 166 -2.41 9.79 -19.07
N HIS A 167 -2.87 10.93 -18.59
CA HIS A 167 -3.01 11.22 -17.18
C HIS A 167 -4.40 10.75 -16.72
N ILE A 168 -4.42 9.83 -15.77
CA ILE A 168 -5.61 9.32 -15.10
C ILE A 168 -5.61 9.87 -13.68
N HIS A 169 -6.65 10.60 -13.33
CA HIS A 169 -6.90 11.06 -11.97
C HIS A 169 -7.92 10.15 -11.30
N LEU A 170 -7.63 9.75 -10.06
CA LEU A 170 -8.45 8.91 -9.23
C LEU A 170 -8.64 9.59 -7.86
N VAL A 171 -9.87 9.65 -7.38
CA VAL A 171 -10.17 10.00 -5.99
C VAL A 171 -10.76 8.80 -5.29
N GLU A 172 -10.05 8.29 -4.29
CA GLU A 172 -10.58 7.33 -3.34
C GLU A 172 -11.24 8.08 -2.19
N THR A 173 -12.45 7.68 -1.83
CA THR A 173 -13.20 8.25 -0.70
C THR A 173 -13.33 7.28 0.47
N LYS A 174 -13.10 5.99 0.22
CA LYS A 174 -13.09 4.92 1.23
C LYS A 174 -12.05 3.85 0.87
N PRO A 175 -11.37 3.25 1.88
CA PRO A 175 -11.55 3.48 3.32
C PRO A 175 -10.98 4.81 3.83
N PHE A 176 -10.12 5.48 3.06
CA PHE A 176 -9.62 6.81 3.38
C PHE A 176 -9.65 7.70 2.14
N ARG A 177 -9.55 9.02 2.38
CA ARG A 177 -9.50 9.98 1.28
C ARG A 177 -8.10 10.07 0.73
N ALA A 178 -7.91 9.60 -0.50
CA ALA A 178 -6.67 9.74 -1.25
C ALA A 178 -6.95 10.28 -2.65
N ALA A 179 -6.01 11.05 -3.17
CA ALA A 179 -5.94 11.37 -4.59
C ALA A 179 -4.79 10.59 -5.20
N VAL A 180 -5.01 9.99 -6.36
CA VAL A 180 -4.01 9.22 -7.09
C VAL A 180 -3.97 9.76 -8.51
N ASP A 181 -2.78 10.12 -8.97
CA ASP A 181 -2.53 10.51 -10.34
C ASP A 181 -1.63 9.47 -11.00
N ARG A 182 -2.06 8.91 -12.12
CA ARG A 182 -1.35 7.86 -12.86
C ARG A 182 -1.10 8.30 -14.28
N TRP A 183 0.08 8.01 -14.81
CA TRP A 183 0.44 8.29 -16.19
C TRP A 183 0.68 6.99 -16.94
N PHE A 184 -0.17 6.71 -17.93
CA PHE A 184 -0.18 5.46 -18.68
C PHE A 184 0.27 5.68 -20.13
N VAL A 185 1.10 4.77 -20.64
CA VAL A 185 1.57 4.75 -22.02
C VAL A 185 1.25 3.38 -22.62
N PRO A 186 0.48 3.31 -23.73
CA PRO A 186 0.23 2.04 -24.43
C PRO A 186 1.52 1.25 -24.72
N ASN A 187 1.46 -0.07 -24.54
CA ASN A 187 2.58 -1.01 -24.73
C ASN A 187 3.75 -0.84 -23.75
N VAL A 188 3.71 0.19 -22.89
CA VAL A 188 4.70 0.42 -21.83
C VAL A 188 4.06 0.19 -20.46
N GLY A 189 2.81 0.60 -20.23
CA GLY A 189 2.14 0.55 -18.93
C GLY A 189 2.21 1.89 -18.18
N TYR A 190 2.08 1.84 -16.85
CA TYR A 190 2.19 3.03 -16.00
C TYR A 190 3.64 3.48 -15.90
N ILE A 191 3.94 4.71 -16.29
CA ILE A 191 5.29 5.28 -16.22
C ILE A 191 5.51 6.11 -14.95
N LYS A 192 4.41 6.56 -14.34
CA LYS A 192 4.40 7.35 -13.11
C LYS A 192 3.09 7.13 -12.36
N ASP A 193 3.19 7.08 -11.04
CA ASP A 193 2.04 7.11 -10.12
C ASP A 193 2.39 8.10 -9.00
N VAL A 194 1.44 8.94 -8.59
CA VAL A 194 1.55 9.79 -7.41
C VAL A 194 0.30 9.58 -6.57
N THR A 195 0.47 8.98 -5.41
CA THR A 195 -0.58 8.82 -4.40
C THR A 195 -0.39 9.87 -3.32
N GLU A 196 -1.41 10.69 -3.06
CA GLU A 196 -1.41 11.72 -2.04
C GLU A 196 -2.55 11.49 -1.04
N MET A 197 -2.16 11.41 0.22
CA MET A 197 -3.07 11.34 1.35
C MET A 197 -2.97 12.65 2.13
N LYS A 198 -4.11 13.22 2.49
CA LYS A 198 -4.20 14.45 3.29
C LYS A 198 -4.87 14.17 4.63
N ARG A 199 -4.50 14.96 5.63
CA ARG A 199 -5.21 15.02 6.91
C ARG A 199 -6.61 15.60 6.69
N PRO A 200 -7.57 15.36 7.61
CA PRO A 200 -8.86 16.04 7.60
C PRO A 200 -8.73 17.57 7.59
N SER A 201 -7.68 18.11 8.21
CA SER A 201 -7.35 19.56 8.21
C SER A 201 -6.77 20.09 6.90
N GLY A 202 -6.54 19.23 5.89
CA GLY A 202 -6.02 19.59 4.57
C GLY A 202 -4.50 19.53 4.42
N GLY A 203 -3.74 19.46 5.51
CA GLY A 203 -2.27 19.28 5.46
C GLY A 203 -1.86 17.94 4.86
N LEU A 204 -0.68 17.87 4.25
CA LEU A 204 -0.13 16.62 3.73
C LEU A 204 -0.03 15.60 4.87
N LEU A 205 -0.47 14.37 4.60
CA LEU A 205 -0.21 13.23 5.48
C LEU A 205 0.97 12.44 4.90
N GLN A 206 0.85 12.06 3.64
CA GLN A 206 1.84 11.26 2.94
C GLN A 206 1.69 11.47 1.44
N ARG A 207 2.82 11.53 0.72
CA ARG A 207 2.85 11.44 -0.73
C ARG A 207 3.83 10.36 -1.12
N ILE A 208 3.40 9.45 -1.98
CA ILE A 208 4.26 8.42 -2.58
C ILE A 208 4.24 8.66 -4.08
N SER A 209 5.40 8.76 -4.70
CA SER A 209 5.54 8.72 -6.14
C SER A 209 6.35 7.51 -6.58
N LEU A 210 5.93 6.89 -7.68
CA LEU A 210 6.69 5.91 -8.43
C LEU A 210 7.04 6.52 -9.79
N GLU A 211 8.31 6.51 -10.18
CA GLU A 211 8.73 6.98 -11.50
C GLU A 211 9.54 5.89 -12.20
N LEU A 212 9.17 5.58 -13.45
CA LEU A 212 9.81 4.52 -14.23
C LEU A 212 11.28 4.85 -14.47
N THR A 213 12.16 3.92 -14.11
CA THR A 213 13.61 4.00 -14.30
C THR A 213 14.08 3.15 -15.47
N GLU A 214 13.38 2.04 -15.73
CA GLU A 214 13.68 1.14 -16.84
C GLU A 214 12.37 0.67 -17.51
N PRO A 215 12.20 0.84 -18.84
CA PRO A 215 11.06 0.32 -19.59
C PRO A 215 10.86 -1.19 -19.43
N PRO A 216 9.64 -1.72 -19.67
CA PRO A 216 9.37 -3.14 -19.49
C PRO A 216 10.26 -4.01 -20.36
N LYS A 217 10.82 -5.05 -19.74
CA LYS A 217 11.55 -6.12 -20.44
C LYS A 217 11.34 -7.45 -19.72
N ILE A 218 11.61 -8.55 -20.42
CA ILE A 218 11.65 -9.86 -19.78
C ILE A 218 12.90 -9.96 -18.90
N ALA A 219 12.71 -10.33 -17.63
CA ALA A 219 13.78 -10.59 -16.68
C ALA A 219 13.38 -11.73 -15.73
N ASN A 220 14.35 -12.21 -14.97
CA ASN A 220 14.09 -13.18 -13.91
C ASN A 220 13.29 -12.51 -12.78
N ARG A 221 12.43 -13.30 -12.13
CA ARG A 221 11.75 -12.89 -10.91
C ARG A 221 12.80 -12.45 -9.86
N PRO A 222 12.64 -11.30 -9.19
CA PRO A 222 13.54 -10.90 -8.12
C PRO A 222 13.61 -11.95 -7.01
N ASP A 223 14.80 -12.11 -6.42
CA ASP A 223 14.98 -12.96 -5.24
C ASP A 223 14.20 -12.37 -4.07
N VAL A 224 13.37 -13.22 -3.45
CA VAL A 224 12.61 -12.88 -2.25
C VAL A 224 13.31 -13.56 -1.08
N GLY A 225 13.70 -12.77 -0.07
CA GLY A 225 14.29 -13.32 1.15
C GLY A 225 13.32 -14.28 1.85
N PRO A 226 13.79 -15.14 2.78
CA PRO A 226 12.87 -15.88 3.63
C PRO A 226 11.91 -14.90 4.29
N ALA A 227 10.61 -15.18 4.22
CA ALA A 227 9.60 -14.32 4.80
C ALA A 227 9.92 -14.14 6.30
N GLU A 228 10.39 -12.96 6.68
CA GLU A 228 10.56 -12.67 8.10
C GLU A 228 9.18 -12.75 8.77
N PRO A 229 9.08 -13.28 9.99
CA PRO A 229 7.83 -13.27 10.72
C PRO A 229 7.41 -11.81 10.92
N THR A 230 6.44 -11.38 10.12
CA THR A 230 5.90 -10.03 10.16
C THR A 230 5.19 -9.85 11.50
N LYS A 231 5.66 -8.88 12.30
CA LYS A 231 4.96 -8.44 13.51
C LYS A 231 3.52 -8.13 13.15
N LYS A 232 2.54 -8.66 13.90
CA LYS A 232 1.12 -8.41 13.63
C LYS A 232 0.72 -6.96 13.84
N LEU A 233 1.46 -6.23 14.69
CA LEU A 233 1.29 -4.80 14.91
C LEU A 233 2.64 -4.06 14.85
N SER A 234 2.64 -2.87 14.25
CA SER A 234 3.59 -1.80 14.57
C SER A 234 2.91 -0.81 15.52
N VAL A 235 3.57 -0.42 16.61
CA VAL A 235 2.97 0.42 17.65
C VAL A 235 3.88 1.56 18.07
N GLY A 236 3.30 2.64 18.62
CA GLY A 236 4.09 3.73 19.18
C GLY A 236 3.24 4.73 19.97
N LEU A 237 3.85 5.36 20.97
CA LEU A 237 3.19 6.35 21.84
C LEU A 237 3.60 7.78 21.46
N ALA A 238 2.74 8.77 21.69
CA ALA A 238 3.03 10.18 21.42
C ALA A 238 2.16 11.12 22.26
N THR A 239 2.51 12.42 22.31
CA THR A 239 1.72 13.49 22.95
C THR A 239 0.68 14.12 22.00
N GLU A 240 0.65 13.68 20.74
CA GLU A 240 -0.30 14.12 19.73
C GLU A 240 -0.73 12.91 18.87
N PRO A 241 -1.93 12.92 18.24
CA PRO A 241 -2.44 11.77 17.48
C PRO A 241 -1.50 11.26 16.38
N MET A 242 -0.65 12.14 15.85
CA MET A 242 0.33 11.82 14.80
C MET A 242 1.75 12.31 15.15
N GLY A 243 2.02 12.62 16.41
CA GLY A 243 3.27 13.23 16.85
C GLY A 243 4.50 12.31 16.80
N LYS A 244 5.67 12.85 17.16
CA LYS A 244 6.91 12.07 17.28
C LYS A 244 6.72 10.92 18.30
N PRO A 245 7.12 9.68 17.98
CA PRO A 245 7.15 8.62 18.97
C PRO A 245 7.96 9.02 20.20
N ALA A 246 7.39 8.80 21.38
CA ALA A 246 8.02 9.09 22.65
C ALA A 246 7.69 7.98 23.67
N THR A 247 8.62 7.72 24.57
CA THR A 247 8.45 6.79 25.69
C THR A 247 8.72 7.49 27.02
N THR A 248 8.80 8.81 27.01
CA THR A 248 9.00 9.63 28.20
C THR A 248 8.06 10.83 28.10
N PHE A 249 7.29 11.05 29.17
CA PHE A 249 6.22 12.04 29.24
C PHE A 249 6.32 12.82 30.56
N SER A 250 5.92 14.08 30.57
CA SER A 250 5.78 14.86 31.81
C SER A 250 4.45 14.54 32.48
N SER A 251 4.36 14.70 33.81
CA SER A 251 3.14 14.54 34.61
C SER A 251 2.03 15.53 34.25
N ASP A 252 2.37 16.56 33.48
CA ASP A 252 1.43 17.55 32.95
C ASP A 252 0.99 17.27 31.51
N THR A 253 1.44 16.16 30.91
CA THR A 253 1.04 15.76 29.55
C THR A 253 -0.48 15.60 29.48
N ALA A 254 -1.17 16.37 28.64
CA ALA A 254 -2.64 16.33 28.61
C ALA A 254 -3.21 14.98 28.16
N GLN A 255 -2.60 14.37 27.14
CA GLN A 255 -3.04 13.09 26.56
C GLN A 255 -1.84 12.28 26.07
N ILE A 256 -1.91 10.96 26.23
CA ILE A 256 -0.97 10.00 25.64
C ILE A 256 -1.72 9.21 24.57
N TYR A 257 -1.22 9.28 23.34
CA TYR A 257 -1.79 8.63 22.18
C TYR A 257 -1.04 7.33 21.87
N ALA A 258 -1.76 6.22 21.88
CA ALA A 258 -1.28 4.90 21.54
C ALA A 258 -1.66 4.55 20.09
N ARG A 259 -0.70 4.71 19.18
CA ARG A 259 -0.86 4.41 17.76
C ARG A 259 -0.54 2.96 17.47
N TRP A 260 -1.27 2.37 16.54
CA TRP A 260 -1.04 1.03 16.05
C TRP A 260 -1.32 0.94 14.55
N GLN A 261 -0.60 0.06 13.87
CA GLN A 261 -0.80 -0.33 12.49
C GLN A 261 -0.76 -1.86 12.42
N GLY A 262 -1.82 -2.46 11.89
CA GLY A 262 -1.90 -3.88 11.61
C GLY A 262 -1.08 -4.31 10.41
N HIS A 263 -0.58 -5.53 10.48
CA HIS A 263 0.05 -6.22 9.34
C HIS A 263 -0.56 -7.61 9.21
N GLY A 264 -1.39 -7.77 8.19
CA GLY A 264 -2.06 -9.03 7.93
C GLY A 264 -2.97 -9.50 9.07
N LEU A 265 -3.75 -8.58 9.62
CA LEU A 265 -4.76 -8.88 10.62
C LEU A 265 -5.96 -9.58 9.97
N ARG A 266 -6.58 -10.51 10.71
CA ARG A 266 -7.83 -11.12 10.26
C ARG A 266 -8.93 -10.06 10.28
N ARG A 267 -9.78 -10.00 9.25
CA ARG A 267 -10.99 -9.15 9.28
C ARG A 267 -11.81 -9.44 10.54
N LYS A 268 -12.30 -8.36 11.17
CA LYS A 268 -12.99 -8.38 12.47
C LYS A 268 -12.13 -8.83 13.66
N ALA A 269 -10.81 -8.94 13.52
CA ALA A 269 -9.93 -9.06 14.68
C ALA A 269 -10.08 -7.83 15.58
N LYS A 270 -9.94 -8.05 16.88
CA LYS A 270 -10.00 -6.98 17.87
C LYS A 270 -8.58 -6.52 18.19
N VAL A 271 -8.23 -5.27 17.90
CA VAL A 271 -7.00 -4.67 18.43
C VAL A 271 -7.35 -3.99 19.75
N ARG A 272 -6.60 -4.31 20.81
CA ARG A 272 -6.84 -3.78 22.16
C ARG A 272 -5.53 -3.24 22.74
N ALA A 273 -5.59 -2.09 23.37
CA ALA A 273 -4.48 -1.52 24.14
C ALA A 273 -4.86 -1.48 25.62
N VAL A 274 -3.94 -1.88 26.49
CA VAL A 274 -4.10 -1.85 27.95
C VAL A 274 -2.96 -1.01 28.53
N TRP A 275 -3.31 0.04 29.28
CA TRP A 275 -2.33 0.87 29.98
C TRP A 275 -2.18 0.36 31.39
N ILE A 276 -0.93 0.12 31.79
CA ILE A 276 -0.58 -0.50 33.06
C ILE A 276 0.45 0.37 33.74
N ALA A 277 0.19 0.74 34.99
CA ALA A 277 1.18 1.31 35.87
C ALA A 277 2.02 0.16 36.43
N GLU A 278 3.26 0.01 35.95
CA GLU A 278 4.16 -1.07 36.40
C GLU A 278 4.63 -0.79 37.82
N ASN A 279 5.09 0.44 38.04
CA ASN A 279 5.60 0.88 39.33
C ASN A 279 5.44 2.40 39.49
N VAL A 280 4.40 2.80 40.22
CA VAL A 280 4.05 4.20 40.49
C VAL A 280 3.94 4.39 42.00
N SER A 281 5.08 4.68 42.62
CA SER A 281 5.30 4.76 44.07
C SER A 281 4.09 5.29 44.84
N GLU A 282 3.57 4.48 45.76
CA GLU A 282 2.51 4.80 46.74
C GLU A 282 1.13 5.20 46.19
N VAL A 283 0.96 5.33 44.87
CA VAL A 283 -0.33 5.72 44.24
C VAL A 283 -1.18 4.50 43.85
N ALA A 284 -0.56 3.43 43.38
CA ALA A 284 -1.24 2.21 42.95
C ALA A 284 -0.39 0.96 43.22
N PRO A 285 -1.00 -0.24 43.37
CA PRO A 285 -0.24 -1.48 43.46
C PRO A 285 0.57 -1.72 42.17
N PRO A 286 1.64 -2.52 42.22
CA PRO A 286 2.36 -2.94 41.02
C PRO A 286 1.44 -3.60 39.99
N ASP A 287 1.74 -3.39 38.71
CA ASP A 287 0.96 -3.90 37.57
C ASP A 287 -0.52 -3.49 37.57
N TYR A 288 -0.83 -2.31 38.12
CA TYR A 288 -2.19 -1.79 38.14
C TYR A 288 -2.66 -1.39 36.74
N LYS A 289 -3.76 -1.99 36.27
CA LYS A 289 -4.43 -1.59 35.03
C LYS A 289 -5.06 -0.20 35.21
N VAL A 290 -4.53 0.78 34.49
CA VAL A 290 -5.02 2.16 34.45
C VAL A 290 -6.30 2.24 33.62
N ASP A 291 -6.26 1.74 32.39
CA ASP A 291 -7.39 1.75 31.46
C ASP A 291 -7.18 0.75 30.30
N GLU A 292 -8.20 0.55 29.47
CA GLU A 292 -8.08 -0.14 28.18
C GLU A 292 -9.02 0.43 27.11
N ALA A 293 -8.63 0.24 25.85
CA ALA A 293 -9.41 0.63 24.68
C ALA A 293 -9.28 -0.43 23.60
N SER A 294 -10.28 -0.52 22.72
CA SER A 294 -10.23 -1.48 21.61
C SER A 294 -10.94 -0.99 20.36
N ALA A 295 -10.52 -1.54 19.22
CA ALA A 295 -11.10 -1.31 17.91
C ALA A 295 -11.25 -2.64 17.17
N ILE A 296 -12.28 -2.74 16.32
CA ILE A 296 -12.48 -3.88 15.42
C ILE A 296 -11.87 -3.53 14.07
N VAL A 297 -10.99 -4.38 13.56
CA VAL A 297 -10.34 -4.13 12.27
C VAL A 297 -11.28 -4.47 11.11
N ASP A 298 -11.38 -3.53 10.19
CA ASP A 298 -12.11 -3.64 8.92
C ASP A 298 -11.23 -4.17 7.78
N SER A 299 -9.90 -4.04 7.90
CA SER A 299 -8.91 -4.49 6.92
C SER A 299 -7.67 -5.12 7.58
N PRO A 300 -6.91 -5.97 6.85
CA PRO A 300 -5.69 -6.56 7.39
C PRO A 300 -4.59 -5.55 7.77
N ASN A 301 -4.59 -4.36 7.17
CA ASN A 301 -3.61 -3.32 7.41
C ASN A 301 -4.22 -2.09 8.09
N SER A 302 -5.34 -2.26 8.80
CA SER A 302 -5.98 -1.17 9.53
C SER A 302 -5.00 -0.56 10.53
N PHE A 303 -5.12 0.75 10.74
CA PHE A 303 -4.36 1.47 11.73
C PHE A 303 -5.32 2.31 12.57
N GLY A 304 -4.86 2.74 13.74
CA GLY A 304 -5.67 3.54 14.62
C GLY A 304 -4.85 4.18 15.73
N THR A 305 -5.53 5.02 16.49
CA THR A 305 -5.01 5.67 17.67
C THR A 305 -6.00 5.49 18.80
N PHE A 306 -5.52 4.99 19.94
CA PHE A 306 -6.25 5.09 21.19
C PHE A 306 -5.67 6.25 22.01
N THR A 307 -6.52 6.87 22.83
CA THR A 307 -6.14 8.06 23.59
C THR A 307 -6.38 7.80 25.06
N LEU A 308 -5.36 8.02 25.88
CA LEU A 308 -5.50 8.08 27.33
C LEU A 308 -5.34 9.52 27.80
N SER A 309 -6.36 10.04 28.47
CA SER A 309 -6.36 11.40 29.01
C SER A 309 -5.68 11.46 30.37
N ARG A 310 -5.07 12.61 30.68
CA ARG A 310 -4.52 12.91 32.01
C ARG A 310 -5.61 12.74 33.09
N PRO A 311 -5.34 11.99 34.18
CA PRO A 311 -6.22 11.96 35.34
C PRO A 311 -6.35 13.35 35.99
N ASP A 312 -7.41 13.58 36.77
CA ASP A 312 -7.65 14.89 37.41
C ASP A 312 -6.46 15.31 38.31
N GLU A 313 -5.98 14.38 39.14
CA GLU A 313 -4.81 14.54 40.03
C GLU A 313 -3.46 14.56 39.30
N GLY A 314 -3.48 14.44 37.96
CA GLY A 314 -2.30 14.32 37.12
C GLY A 314 -1.75 12.91 37.05
N TRP A 315 -0.71 12.74 36.24
CA TRP A 315 -0.05 11.44 36.14
C TRP A 315 0.86 11.20 37.34
N ALA A 316 0.76 10.03 37.95
CA ALA A 316 1.74 9.60 38.93
C ALA A 316 3.12 9.42 38.24
N PRO A 317 4.20 10.04 38.74
CA PRO A 317 5.53 9.77 38.20
C PRO A 317 5.91 8.30 38.44
N GLY A 318 6.47 7.64 37.43
CA GLY A 318 6.85 6.23 37.53
C GLY A 318 6.99 5.51 36.20
N ASP A 319 7.08 4.19 36.31
CA ASP A 319 7.20 3.27 35.17
C ASP A 319 5.83 2.71 34.79
N TYR A 320 5.55 2.73 33.49
CA TYR A 320 4.31 2.26 32.90
C TYR A 320 4.61 1.41 31.67
N ARG A 321 3.62 0.64 31.24
CA ARG A 321 3.63 -0.01 29.92
C ARG A 321 2.26 0.06 29.25
N VAL A 322 2.27 -0.01 27.93
CA VAL A 322 1.08 -0.25 27.11
C VAL A 322 1.24 -1.60 26.44
N GLU A 323 0.30 -2.49 26.68
CA GLU A 323 0.24 -3.80 26.04
C GLU A 323 -0.78 -3.77 24.91
N PHE A 324 -0.36 -4.15 23.71
CA PHE A 324 -1.21 -4.25 22.53
C PHE A 324 -1.51 -5.70 22.22
N TYR A 325 -2.78 -6.02 22.07
CA TYR A 325 -3.30 -7.34 21.77
C TYR A 325 -3.98 -7.35 20.41
N VAL A 326 -3.88 -8.49 19.73
CA VAL A 326 -4.73 -8.86 18.60
C VAL A 326 -5.57 -10.06 19.06
N ASP A 327 -6.88 -9.87 19.07
CA ASP A 327 -7.83 -10.73 19.77
C ASP A 327 -7.39 -10.92 21.23
N GLU A 328 -7.09 -12.16 21.64
CA GLU A 328 -6.63 -12.49 23.00
C GLU A 328 -5.09 -12.66 23.09
N THR A 329 -4.36 -12.46 21.98
CA THR A 329 -2.91 -12.68 21.93
C THR A 329 -2.15 -11.36 22.09
N LEU A 330 -1.22 -11.30 23.04
CA LEU A 330 -0.29 -10.17 23.19
C LEU A 330 0.60 -10.08 21.94
N ALA A 331 0.54 -8.95 21.26
CA ALA A 331 1.27 -8.70 20.02
C ALA A 331 2.51 -7.82 20.25
N GLU A 332 2.38 -6.73 21.02
CA GLU A 332 3.49 -5.81 21.30
C GLU A 332 3.36 -5.20 22.70
N THR A 333 4.49 -4.78 23.26
CA THR A 333 4.54 -4.05 24.54
C THR A 333 5.42 -2.83 24.40
N VAL A 334 4.91 -1.66 24.80
CA VAL A 334 5.68 -0.41 24.80
C VAL A 334 5.82 0.09 26.22
N LYS A 335 7.06 0.14 26.71
CA LYS A 335 7.37 0.74 28.02
C LYS A 335 7.44 2.26 27.90
N LEU A 336 6.94 2.96 28.92
CA LEU A 336 7.03 4.40 29.02
C LEU A 336 7.32 4.83 30.46
N LYS A 337 7.85 6.04 30.59
CA LYS A 337 8.17 6.68 31.87
C LYS A 337 7.44 8.02 31.99
N ILE A 338 6.83 8.26 33.14
CA ILE A 338 6.27 9.56 33.49
C ILE A 338 7.20 10.23 34.51
N GLN A 339 7.60 11.47 34.22
CA GLN A 339 8.47 12.30 35.04
C GLN A 339 7.73 13.57 35.45
N LYS A 340 8.19 14.25 36.51
CA LYS A 340 7.65 15.57 36.87
C LYS A 340 7.93 16.58 35.76
#